data_AF-A0A7S3G076-F1
#
_entry.id   AF-A0A7S3G076-F1
#
_cell.length_a   1.000
_cell.length_b   1.000
_cell.length_c   1.000
_cell.angle_alpha   90.00
_cell.angle_beta   90.00
_cell.angle_gamma   90.00
#
_symmetry.space_group_name_H-M   'P 1'
#
loop_
_entity.id
_entity.type
_entity.pdbx_description
1 polymer ?
#
loop_
_entity_poly.entity_id
_entity_poly.type
_entity_poly.pdbx_seq_one_letter_code
_entity_poly.pdbx_strand_id
1 'polypeptide(L)'
;LCSIFTFLPFVCFTSALPHLYSSLRLAPLLLYSLPFCPSLLRCRELNKLYLGPDFRIADRLGVNLMIVFAALLYSAGNALFYFIGALVLFLVYWIDKILVLRFYRKPRGFNESISRRLSYVLPWAVFIHLVFAMWTYSKALPRP
;
A
#
# COMPACT_ATOMS: atom_id res chain seq x y z
N LEU A 1 -19.02 11.94 -11.54
CA LEU A 1 -19.34 10.52 -11.82
C LEU A 1 -18.27 9.85 -12.70
N CYS A 2 -17.89 10.40 -13.85
CA CYS A 2 -16.86 9.81 -14.73
C CYS A 2 -15.49 9.59 -14.06
N SER A 3 -15.02 10.54 -13.24
CA SER A 3 -13.75 10.42 -12.51
C SER A 3 -13.76 9.37 -11.39
N ILE A 4 -14.94 9.09 -10.82
CA ILE A 4 -15.11 8.09 -9.74
C ILE A 4 -14.95 6.68 -10.31
N PHE A 5 -15.52 6.45 -11.50
CA PHE A 5 -15.50 5.15 -12.18
C PHE A 5 -14.12 4.77 -12.73
N THR A 6 -13.21 5.74 -12.93
CA THR A 6 -11.83 5.49 -13.39
C THR A 6 -10.81 5.42 -12.25
N PHE A 7 -10.92 6.27 -11.23
CA PHE A 7 -9.94 6.29 -10.13
C PHE A 7 -10.01 5.05 -9.22
N LEU A 8 -11.21 4.56 -8.94
CA LEU A 8 -11.46 3.47 -8.00
C LEU A 8 -10.90 2.12 -8.51
N PRO A 9 -11.17 1.68 -9.76
CA PRO A 9 -10.53 0.48 -10.29
C PRO A 9 -9.03 0.69 -10.51
N PHE A 10 -8.55 1.89 -10.85
CA PHE A 10 -7.11 2.13 -11.01
C PHE A 10 -6.33 2.00 -9.68
N VAL A 11 -6.85 2.54 -8.58
CA VAL A 11 -6.22 2.42 -7.25
C VAL A 11 -6.35 1.00 -6.69
N CYS A 12 -7.49 0.33 -6.88
CA CYS A 12 -7.64 -1.07 -6.50
C CYS A 12 -6.74 -2.00 -7.35
N PHE A 13 -6.61 -1.74 -8.65
CA PHE A 13 -5.76 -2.53 -9.55
C PHE A 13 -4.28 -2.31 -9.23
N THR A 14 -3.83 -1.06 -9.08
CA THR A 14 -2.42 -0.74 -8.73
C THR A 14 -2.01 -1.17 -7.33
N SER A 15 -2.92 -1.19 -6.36
CA SER A 15 -2.64 -1.71 -5.02
C SER A 15 -2.71 -3.24 -4.98
N ALA A 16 -3.70 -3.90 -5.59
CA ALA A 16 -3.84 -5.36 -5.54
C ALA A 16 -2.85 -6.12 -6.44
N LEU A 17 -2.50 -5.58 -7.62
CA LEU A 17 -1.58 -6.22 -8.58
C LEU A 17 -0.21 -6.59 -8.00
N PRO A 18 0.54 -5.72 -7.29
CA PRO A 18 1.86 -6.10 -6.77
C PRO A 18 1.78 -7.17 -5.67
N HIS A 19 0.67 -7.23 -4.91
CA HIS A 19 0.45 -8.28 -3.91
C HIS A 19 0.09 -9.62 -4.55
N LEU A 20 -0.78 -9.63 -5.56
CA LEU A 20 -1.17 -10.82 -6.31
C LEU A 20 -0.01 -11.35 -7.18
N TYR A 21 0.71 -10.47 -7.86
CA TYR A 21 1.88 -10.80 -8.70
C TYR A 21 3.04 -11.37 -7.88
N SER A 22 3.31 -10.83 -6.69
CA SER A 22 4.34 -11.34 -5.76
C SER A 22 3.99 -12.74 -5.25
N SER A 23 2.72 -13.04 -4.99
CA SER A 23 2.29 -14.34 -4.45
C SER A 23 2.17 -15.40 -5.55
N LEU A 24 1.73 -15.02 -6.76
CA LEU A 24 1.61 -15.94 -7.90
C LEU A 24 2.97 -16.35 -8.51
N ARG A 25 3.98 -15.48 -8.50
CA ARG A 25 5.31 -15.79 -9.07
C ARG A 25 6.17 -16.76 -8.26
N LEU A 26 5.97 -16.85 -6.94
CA LEU A 26 6.80 -17.70 -6.07
C LEU A 26 6.21 -19.08 -5.77
N ALA A 27 4.91 -19.30 -6.02
CA ALA A 27 4.28 -20.62 -5.93
C ALA A 27 4.92 -21.70 -6.84
N PRO A 28 5.25 -21.43 -8.14
CA PRO A 28 5.87 -22.43 -8.99
C PRO A 28 7.36 -22.67 -8.68
N LEU A 29 8.07 -21.71 -8.09
CA LEU A 29 9.49 -21.86 -7.71
C LEU A 29 9.67 -22.77 -6.48
N LEU A 30 8.75 -22.71 -5.52
CA LEU A 30 8.71 -23.59 -4.34
C LEU A 30 8.48 -25.06 -4.70
N LEU A 31 7.68 -25.32 -5.74
CA LEU A 31 7.41 -26.67 -6.26
C LEU A 31 8.55 -27.22 -7.13
N TYR A 32 9.35 -26.36 -7.76
CA TYR A 32 10.45 -26.78 -8.65
C TYR A 32 11.77 -27.09 -7.92
N SER A 33 11.95 -26.66 -6.67
CA SER A 33 13.24 -26.76 -5.95
C SER A 33 13.46 -28.04 -5.11
N LEU A 34 12.75 -29.14 -5.37
CA LEU A 34 13.13 -30.46 -4.85
C LEU A 34 13.72 -31.28 -6.00
N PRO A 35 15.07 -31.37 -6.09
CA PRO A 35 15.70 -32.55 -5.50
C PRO A 35 17.11 -32.35 -4.88
N PHE A 36 17.32 -33.03 -3.75
CA PHE A 36 18.47 -33.89 -3.42
C PHE A 36 19.92 -33.39 -3.72
N CYS A 37 20.70 -32.95 -2.70
CA CYS A 37 22.10 -33.39 -2.49
C CYS A 37 22.81 -32.79 -1.23
N PRO A 38 23.83 -33.49 -0.68
CA PRO A 38 24.45 -33.23 0.62
C PRO A 38 25.81 -32.49 0.49
N SER A 39 25.98 -31.34 1.15
CA SER A 39 27.27 -30.79 1.64
C SER A 39 27.07 -29.37 2.19
N LEU A 40 27.64 -29.08 3.35
CA LEU A 40 27.35 -27.93 4.24
C LEU A 40 27.39 -26.53 3.57
N LEU A 41 28.15 -26.33 2.49
CA LEU A 41 28.18 -25.07 1.73
C LEU A 41 26.83 -24.78 1.07
N ARG A 42 26.09 -25.84 0.70
CA ARG A 42 24.77 -25.79 0.10
C ARG A 42 23.69 -25.46 1.13
N CYS A 43 23.83 -25.81 2.42
CA CYS A 43 22.83 -25.47 3.46
C CYS A 43 22.69 -23.97 3.67
N ARG A 44 23.80 -23.21 3.61
CA ARG A 44 23.76 -21.74 3.75
C ARG A 44 23.11 -21.08 2.53
N GLU A 45 23.41 -21.55 1.33
CA GLU A 45 22.77 -21.07 0.09
C GLU A 45 21.29 -21.49 0.03
N LEU A 46 20.96 -22.69 0.47
CA LEU A 46 19.58 -23.18 0.56
C LEU A 46 18.78 -22.35 1.56
N ASN A 47 19.35 -22.03 2.74
CA ASN A 47 18.71 -21.10 3.67
C ASN A 47 18.44 -19.74 3.02
N LYS A 48 19.35 -19.22 2.18
CA LYS A 48 19.11 -17.96 1.43
C LYS A 48 17.98 -18.08 0.42
N LEU A 49 17.82 -19.24 -0.23
CA LEU A 49 16.69 -19.52 -1.14
C LEU A 49 15.35 -19.67 -0.40
N TYR A 50 15.35 -20.18 0.83
CA TYR A 50 14.17 -20.25 1.69
C TYR A 50 13.84 -18.92 2.39
N LEU A 51 14.77 -17.95 2.39
CA LEU A 51 14.51 -16.62 2.93
C LEU A 51 13.62 -15.85 1.96
N GLY A 52 12.35 -15.66 2.33
CA GLY A 52 11.40 -14.83 1.59
C GLY A 52 11.93 -13.40 1.33
N PRO A 53 11.38 -12.69 0.33
CA PRO A 53 11.87 -11.38 -0.08
C PRO A 53 11.87 -10.36 1.08
N ASP A 54 12.75 -9.36 0.99
CA ASP A 54 12.84 -8.32 2.01
C ASP A 54 11.62 -7.38 1.97
N PHE A 55 10.99 -7.18 3.13
CA PHE A 55 9.85 -6.29 3.28
C PHE A 55 10.30 -4.84 3.53
N ARG A 56 10.19 -3.98 2.51
CA ARG A 56 10.47 -2.55 2.61
C ARG A 56 9.24 -1.78 3.11
N ILE A 57 9.22 -1.50 4.42
CA ILE A 57 8.11 -0.83 5.10
C ILE A 57 7.89 0.60 4.58
N ALA A 58 8.99 1.29 4.24
CA ALA A 58 8.94 2.67 3.74
C ALA A 58 8.11 2.82 2.45
N ASP A 59 8.26 1.88 1.51
CA ASP A 59 7.55 1.93 0.23
C ASP A 59 6.03 1.73 0.44
N ARG A 60 5.66 0.77 1.31
CA ARG A 60 4.26 0.49 1.66
C ARG A 60 3.59 1.67 2.35
N LEU A 61 4.28 2.27 3.32
CA LEU A 61 3.78 3.45 4.03
C LEU A 61 3.61 4.65 3.07
N GLY A 62 4.48 4.80 2.07
CA GLY A 62 4.35 5.83 1.03
C GLY A 62 3.08 5.63 0.18
N VAL A 63 2.80 4.40 -0.24
CA VAL A 63 1.57 4.08 -0.99
C VAL A 63 0.33 4.31 -0.12
N ASN A 64 0.34 3.89 1.14
CA ASN A 64 -0.78 4.13 2.06
C ASN A 64 -1.02 5.63 2.29
N LEU A 65 0.05 6.41 2.42
CA LEU A 65 -0.05 7.85 2.54
C LEU A 65 -0.67 8.47 1.27
N MET A 66 -0.22 8.05 0.08
CA MET A 66 -0.82 8.49 -1.19
C MET A 66 -2.33 8.23 -1.25
N ILE A 67 -2.79 7.05 -0.79
CA ILE A 67 -4.22 6.70 -0.74
C ILE A 67 -4.98 7.66 0.20
N VAL A 68 -4.43 7.95 1.38
CA VAL A 68 -5.02 8.91 2.33
C VAL A 68 -5.12 10.31 1.72
N PHE A 69 -4.05 10.80 1.09
CA PHE A 69 -4.04 12.10 0.42
C PHE A 69 -5.06 12.16 -0.71
N ALA A 70 -5.14 11.13 -1.55
CA ALA A 70 -6.12 11.07 -2.63
C ALA A 70 -7.56 11.05 -2.09
N ALA A 71 -7.83 10.24 -1.06
CA ALA A 71 -9.15 10.17 -0.43
C ALA A 71 -9.58 11.53 0.14
N LEU A 72 -8.67 12.22 0.83
CA LEU A 72 -8.92 13.56 1.36
C LEU A 72 -9.18 14.57 0.24
N LEU A 73 -8.35 14.61 -0.80
CA LEU A 73 -8.48 15.61 -1.86
C LEU A 73 -9.81 15.47 -2.64
N TYR A 74 -10.19 14.24 -2.99
CA TYR A 74 -11.43 13.98 -3.72
C TYR A 74 -12.70 14.12 -2.87
N SER A 75 -12.57 14.01 -1.54
CA SER A 75 -13.72 14.12 -0.64
C SER A 75 -14.39 15.51 -0.65
N ALA A 76 -13.64 16.57 -0.94
CA ALA A 76 -14.14 17.95 -1.00
C ALA A 76 -15.30 18.12 -2.00
N GLY A 77 -15.31 17.34 -3.09
CA GLY A 77 -16.41 17.31 -4.05
C GLY A 77 -17.43 16.21 -3.78
N ASN A 78 -17.06 15.10 -3.13
CA ASN A 78 -17.92 13.94 -2.91
C ASN A 78 -17.54 13.19 -1.62
N ALA A 79 -18.38 13.29 -0.58
CA ALA A 79 -18.15 12.65 0.73
C ALA A 79 -18.01 11.11 0.68
N LEU A 80 -18.52 10.45 -0.37
CA LEU A 80 -18.40 9.01 -0.57
C LEU A 80 -16.95 8.51 -0.65
N PHE A 81 -16.00 9.37 -1.04
CA PHE A 81 -14.58 9.01 -1.14
C PHE A 81 -13.93 8.67 0.21
N TYR A 82 -14.45 9.18 1.32
CA TYR A 82 -13.98 8.80 2.65
C TYR A 82 -14.26 7.32 2.96
N PHE A 83 -15.47 6.85 2.66
CA PHE A 83 -15.87 5.47 2.88
C PHE A 83 -15.07 4.50 2.01
N ILE A 84 -14.87 4.86 0.74
CA ILE A 84 -14.08 4.07 -0.20
C ILE A 84 -12.62 4.02 0.25
N GLY A 85 -12.02 5.16 0.60
CA GLY A 85 -10.64 5.22 1.10
C GLY A 85 -10.44 4.39 2.36
N ALA A 86 -11.39 4.44 3.30
CA ALA A 86 -11.36 3.62 4.51
C ALA A 86 -11.44 2.12 4.20
N LEU A 87 -12.30 1.72 3.26
CA LEU A 87 -12.44 0.31 2.83
C LEU A 87 -11.14 -0.20 2.18
N VAL A 88 -10.53 0.61 1.31
CA VAL A 88 -9.26 0.26 0.66
C VAL A 88 -8.14 0.10 1.70
N LEU A 89 -8.00 1.04 2.64
CA LEU A 89 -6.99 0.94 3.70
C LEU A 89 -7.23 -0.26 4.62
N PHE A 90 -8.50 -0.59 4.90
CA PHE A 90 -8.86 -1.78 5.67
C PHE A 90 -8.42 -3.06 4.96
N LEU A 91 -8.74 -3.21 3.67
CA LEU A 91 -8.31 -4.36 2.88
C LEU A 91 -6.78 -4.48 2.81
N VAL A 92 -6.09 -3.37 2.52
CA VAL A 92 -4.62 -3.34 2.46
C VAL A 92 -4.02 -3.75 3.81
N TYR A 93 -4.57 -3.28 4.93
CA TYR A 93 -4.14 -3.69 6.26
C TYR A 93 -4.27 -5.21 6.49
N TRP A 94 -5.41 -5.80 6.11
CA TRP A 94 -5.60 -7.25 6.24
C TRP A 94 -4.65 -8.06 5.35
N ILE A 95 -4.46 -7.63 4.11
CA ILE A 95 -3.56 -8.28 3.16
C ILE A 95 -2.11 -8.20 3.66
N ASP A 96 -1.65 -7.01 4.05
CA ASP A 96 -0.30 -6.82 4.58
C ASP A 96 -0.07 -7.66 5.84
N LYS A 97 -1.07 -7.76 6.73
CA LYS A 97 -1.00 -8.62 7.91
C LYS A 97 -0.79 -10.08 7.53
N ILE A 98 -1.55 -10.61 6.58
CA ILE A 98 -1.42 -12.00 6.12
C ILE A 98 -0.05 -12.22 5.45
N LEU A 99 0.39 -11.26 4.64
CA LEU A 99 1.61 -11.36 3.85
C LEU A 99 2.88 -11.28 4.74
N VAL A 100 2.86 -10.44 5.77
CA VAL A 100 3.93 -10.36 6.78
C VAL A 100 4.01 -11.63 7.62
N LEU A 101 2.87 -12.26 7.95
CA LEU A 101 2.84 -13.48 8.76
C LEU A 101 3.27 -14.74 7.99
N ARG A 102 2.98 -14.82 6.69
CA ARG A 102 3.16 -16.06 5.90
C ARG A 102 4.30 -16.02 4.87
N PHE A 103 4.67 -14.85 4.37
CA PHE A 103 5.50 -14.75 3.15
C PHE A 103 6.79 -13.94 3.33
N TYR A 104 6.74 -12.84 4.07
CA TYR A 104 7.90 -11.99 4.24
C TYR A 104 8.81 -12.42 5.39
N ARG A 105 10.11 -12.23 5.19
CA ARG A 105 11.11 -12.34 6.25
C ARG A 105 10.94 -11.19 7.25
N LYS A 106 11.31 -11.43 8.52
CA LYS A 106 11.37 -10.39 9.57
C LYS A 106 12.08 -9.14 9.02
N PRO A 107 11.41 -7.96 9.01
CA PRO A 107 11.96 -6.78 8.37
C PRO A 107 13.23 -6.32 9.09
N ARG A 108 14.31 -6.13 8.33
CA ARG A 108 15.56 -5.56 8.83
C ARG A 108 15.45 -4.03 8.76
N GLY A 109 15.30 -3.39 9.91
CA GLY A 109 15.31 -1.91 10.02
C GLY A 109 13.93 -1.25 10.13
N PHE A 110 12.98 -1.85 10.86
CA PHE A 110 11.84 -1.07 11.36
C PHE A 110 12.36 -0.01 12.33
N ASN A 111 12.63 1.17 11.79
CA ASN A 111 13.09 2.33 12.54
C ASN A 111 11.87 3.18 12.86
N GLU A 112 11.66 3.50 14.14
CA GLU A 112 10.57 4.36 14.61
C GLU A 112 10.57 5.74 13.94
N SER A 113 11.72 6.15 13.39
CA SER A 113 11.89 7.39 12.63
C SER A 113 10.98 7.49 11.40
N ILE A 114 10.63 6.37 10.75
CA ILE A 114 9.78 6.36 9.55
C ILE A 114 8.34 6.67 9.94
N SER A 115 7.82 6.03 10.99
CA SER A 115 6.48 6.29 11.51
C SER A 115 6.35 7.73 12.01
N ARG A 116 7.37 8.25 12.71
CA ARG A 116 7.38 9.64 13.18
C ARG A 116 7.30 10.65 12.03
N ARG A 117 8.01 10.40 10.92
CA ARG A 117 7.94 11.25 9.72
C ARG A 117 6.54 11.24 9.10
N LEU A 118 5.88 10.09 9.05
CA LEU A 118 4.50 10.01 8.55
C LEU A 118 3.54 10.90 9.36
N SER A 119 3.65 10.87 10.69
CA SER A 119 2.84 11.72 11.58
C SER A 119 3.03 13.21 11.35
N TYR A 120 4.24 13.64 10.96
CA TYR A 120 4.48 15.04 10.58
C TYR A 120 3.93 15.43 9.21
N VAL A 121 3.76 14.48 8.29
CA VAL A 121 3.25 14.74 6.93
C VAL A 121 1.72 14.75 6.89
N LEU A 122 1.06 13.97 7.76
CA LEU A 122 -0.40 13.94 7.89
C LEU A 122 -1.09 15.32 8.04
N PRO A 123 -0.65 16.26 8.89
CA PRO A 123 -1.29 17.57 9.01
C PRO A 123 -1.18 18.41 7.72
N TRP A 124 -0.13 18.24 6.93
CA TRP A 124 -0.01 18.91 5.63
C TRP A 124 -1.09 18.43 4.65
N ALA A 125 -1.53 17.17 4.74
CA ALA A 125 -2.64 16.66 3.95
C ALA A 125 -3.95 17.40 4.24
N VAL A 126 -4.20 17.68 5.53
CA VAL A 126 -5.40 18.41 5.96
C VAL A 126 -5.37 19.84 5.47
N PHE A 127 -4.20 20.50 5.54
CA PHE A 127 -4.05 21.86 5.00
C PHE A 127 -4.38 21.93 3.50
N ILE A 128 -3.85 21.01 2.71
CA ILE A 128 -4.13 20.93 1.27
C ILE A 128 -5.62 20.65 1.02
N HIS A 129 -6.23 19.77 1.81
CA HIS A 129 -7.67 19.47 1.73
C HIS A 129 -8.52 20.74 1.95
N LEU A 130 -8.19 21.57 2.94
CA LEU A 130 -8.92 22.82 3.22
C LEU A 130 -8.85 23.82 2.06
N VAL A 131 -7.65 24.00 1.47
CA VAL A 131 -7.47 24.87 0.30
C VAL A 131 -8.29 24.37 -0.88
N PHE A 132 -8.28 23.06 -1.12
CA PHE A 132 -9.05 22.44 -2.21
C PHE A 132 -10.56 22.54 -1.97
N ALA A 133 -11.01 22.32 -0.74
CA ALA A 133 -12.40 22.48 -0.34
C ALA A 133 -12.88 23.93 -0.55
N MET A 134 -12.08 24.91 -0.13
CA MET A 134 -12.39 26.33 -0.35
C MET A 134 -12.56 26.64 -1.84
N TRP A 135 -11.69 26.11 -2.70
CA TRP A 135 -11.80 26.28 -4.15
C TRP A 135 -13.07 25.64 -4.73
N THR A 136 -13.40 24.42 -4.32
CA THR A 136 -14.60 23.72 -4.83
C THR A 136 -15.88 24.41 -4.39
N TYR A 137 -15.96 24.87 -3.13
CA TYR A 137 -17.14 25.59 -2.62
C TYR A 137 -17.27 26.99 -3.21
N SER A 138 -16.15 27.69 -3.48
CA SER A 138 -16.18 28.99 -4.16
C SER A 138 -16.86 28.93 -5.53
N LYS A 139 -16.68 27.83 -6.27
CA LYS A 139 -17.33 27.62 -7.58
C LYS A 139 -18.80 27.21 -7.49
N ALA A 140 -19.26 26.76 -6.32
CA ALA A 140 -20.63 26.29 -6.11
C ALA A 140 -21.64 27.41 -5.83
N LEU A 141 -21.18 28.64 -5.55
CA LEU A 141 -22.07 29.78 -5.33
C LEU A 141 -22.74 30.21 -6.66
N PRO A 142 -24.08 30.39 -6.69
CA PRO A 142 -24.76 30.99 -7.83
C PRO A 142 -24.19 32.39 -8.06
N ARG A 143 -23.65 32.63 -9.25
CA ARG A 143 -23.26 33.98 -9.66
C ARG A 143 -24.51 34.74 -10.09
N PRO A 144 -24.68 36.01 -9.68
CA PRO A 144 -25.77 36.85 -10.19
C PRO A 144 -25.64 37.07 -11.70
#